data_AF-A0A0F9MQ32-F1
#
_entry.id   AF-A0A0F9MQ32-F1
#
_cell.length_a   1.000
_cell.length_b   1.000
_cell.length_c   1.000
_cell.angle_alpha   90.00
_cell.angle_beta   90.00
_cell.angle_gamma   90.00
#
_symmetry.space_group_name_H-M   'P 1'
#
loop_
_entity.id
_entity.type
_entity.pdbx_description
1 polymer ?
#
loop_
_entity_poly.entity_id
_entity_poly.type
_entity_poly.pdbx_seq_one_letter_code
_entity_poly.pdbx_strand_id
1 'polypeptide(L)'
;MPILEEDMDYGTMVRRSKTHKCAACGAGLGVAWGQSLGYGAQYILRCGRKIAHDVINEPRVSARDRAMLNTLRGETGMDSTALMKMDEATMLARVNKAQWPQDMEQGDRAMLATVAVSYGLDPLLGELLVYRGAPFITINARYRKAQETGQFDGMEARPATTEERKQRDAVDGDVLYRCEVHKKGIKMPFVGWGKVRKTEQGGSQALPINSDPHRMAEKRSEAMALRKAF
;
A
#
# COMPACT_ATOMS: atom_id res chain seq x y z
N MET A 1 33.07 -0.24 12.55
CA MET A 1 34.08 0.81 12.87
C MET A 1 33.38 2.11 13.23
N PRO A 2 33.96 3.04 14.02
CA PRO A 2 33.33 4.35 14.18
C PRO A 2 33.38 5.13 12.86
N ILE A 3 32.44 6.06 12.66
CA ILE A 3 32.43 6.93 11.49
C ILE A 3 33.39 8.07 11.73
N LEU A 4 34.28 8.32 10.78
CA LEU A 4 35.40 9.25 10.90
C LEU A 4 35.04 10.62 10.31
N GLU A 5 35.87 11.63 10.60
CA GLU A 5 35.63 13.01 10.13
C GLU A 5 35.81 13.15 8.62
N GLU A 6 36.61 12.26 8.03
CA GLU A 6 36.70 12.08 6.57
C GLU A 6 35.38 11.62 5.92
N ASP A 7 34.55 10.86 6.64
CA ASP A 7 33.26 10.37 6.15
C ASP A 7 32.10 11.33 6.45
N MET A 8 32.23 12.14 7.51
CA MET A 8 31.15 12.96 8.04
C MET A 8 31.69 14.13 8.85
N ASP A 9 31.31 15.36 8.49
CA ASP A 9 31.72 16.55 9.23
C ASP A 9 31.24 16.53 10.69
N TYR A 10 31.99 17.17 11.59
CA TYR A 10 31.68 17.23 13.02
C TYR A 10 30.28 17.78 13.31
N GLY A 11 29.80 18.79 12.56
CA GLY A 11 28.46 19.36 12.73
C GLY A 11 27.37 18.32 12.48
N THR A 12 27.53 17.53 11.42
CA THR A 12 26.65 16.40 11.11
C THR A 12 26.77 15.30 12.15
N MET A 13 27.96 14.99 12.66
CA MET A 13 28.15 14.02 13.74
C MET A 13 27.39 14.42 15.02
N VAL A 14 27.51 15.69 15.44
CA VAL A 14 26.80 16.23 16.62
C VAL A 14 25.29 16.21 16.41
N ARG A 15 24.81 16.49 15.19
CA ARG A 15 23.37 16.40 14.88
C ARG A 15 22.88 14.96 14.94
N ARG A 16 23.62 14.01 14.36
CA ARG A 16 23.25 12.58 14.35
C ARG A 16 23.36 11.95 15.74
N SER A 17 24.27 12.39 16.60
CA SER A 17 24.37 11.89 17.98
C SER A 17 23.10 12.15 18.80
N LYS A 18 22.41 13.27 18.52
CA LYS A 18 21.13 13.65 19.14
C LYS A 18 19.93 12.95 18.50
N THR A 19 19.95 12.82 17.18
CA THR A 19 18.77 12.42 16.39
C THR A 19 18.76 10.96 15.97
N HIS A 20 19.85 10.21 16.07
CA HIS A 20 19.92 8.82 15.60
C HIS A 20 20.37 7.85 16.70
N LYS A 21 20.25 6.55 16.44
CA LYS A 21 20.71 5.47 17.32
C LYS A 21 21.60 4.52 16.52
N CYS A 22 22.40 3.73 17.22
CA CYS A 22 23.13 2.62 16.61
C CYS A 22 22.14 1.57 16.07
N ALA A 23 22.26 1.17 14.81
CA ALA A 23 21.40 0.14 14.20
C ALA A 23 21.65 -1.25 14.77
N ALA A 24 22.90 -1.58 15.10
CA ALA A 24 23.25 -2.89 15.61
C ALA A 24 22.70 -3.17 17.03
N CYS A 25 22.55 -2.16 17.88
CA CYS A 25 22.14 -2.39 19.28
C CYS A 25 21.19 -1.37 19.91
N GLY A 26 20.71 -0.39 19.14
CA GLY A 26 19.75 0.62 19.60
C GLY A 26 20.26 1.63 20.64
N ALA A 27 21.55 1.59 20.99
CA ALA A 27 22.15 2.54 21.93
C ALA A 27 22.28 3.94 21.31
N GLY A 28 22.39 4.96 22.17
CA GLY A 28 22.70 6.32 21.73
C GLY A 28 24.05 6.38 21.03
N LEU A 29 24.19 7.34 20.11
CA LEU A 29 25.46 7.65 19.48
C LEU A 29 26.15 8.77 20.27
N GLY A 30 27.48 8.77 20.27
CA GLY A 30 28.30 9.78 20.93
C GLY A 30 29.41 10.25 20.01
N VAL A 31 29.71 11.55 20.08
CA VAL A 31 30.87 12.13 19.41
C VAL A 31 32.03 12.14 20.40
N ALA A 32 33.20 11.66 19.98
CA ALA A 32 34.40 11.63 20.80
C ALA A 32 35.62 12.06 19.99
N TRP A 33 36.65 12.55 20.67
CA TRP A 33 37.96 12.78 20.04
C TRP A 33 38.68 11.45 19.83
N GLY A 34 39.07 11.15 18.60
CA GLY A 34 39.59 9.86 18.15
C GLY A 34 40.96 9.48 18.72
N GLN A 35 41.75 10.46 19.18
CA GLN A 35 43.13 10.24 19.60
C GLN A 35 43.24 9.30 20.81
N SER A 36 42.31 9.41 21.75
CA SER A 36 42.25 8.53 22.93
C SER A 36 41.80 7.10 22.60
N LEU A 37 41.31 6.88 21.37
CA LEU A 37 40.73 5.62 20.92
C LEU A 37 41.52 5.00 19.75
N GLY A 38 42.66 5.58 19.37
CA GLY A 38 43.53 5.07 18.30
C GLY A 38 43.16 5.48 16.88
N TYR A 39 42.30 6.49 16.70
CA TYR A 39 41.82 6.96 15.39
C TYR A 39 42.44 8.29 14.93
N GLY A 40 43.53 8.72 15.56
CA GLY A 40 44.23 9.96 15.21
C GLY A 40 43.55 11.24 15.73
N ALA A 41 44.05 12.39 15.29
CA ALA A 41 43.61 13.72 15.72
C ALA A 41 42.37 14.20 14.94
N GLN A 42 41.25 13.47 15.07
CA GLN A 42 39.98 13.76 14.41
C GLN A 42 38.79 13.41 15.32
N TYR A 43 37.61 13.98 15.04
CA TYR A 43 36.38 13.56 15.70
C TYR A 43 35.82 12.27 15.10
N ILE A 44 35.22 11.44 15.95
CA ILE A 44 34.55 10.21 15.54
C ILE A 44 33.13 10.14 16.10
N LEU A 45 32.20 9.59 15.31
CA LEU A 45 30.86 9.25 15.76
C LEU A 45 30.81 7.75 16.05
N ARG A 46 30.54 7.39 17.30
CA ARG A 46 30.54 6.00 17.77
C ARG A 46 29.24 5.63 18.48
N CYS A 47 28.96 4.33 18.51
CA CYS A 47 27.93 3.80 19.40
C CYS A 47 28.37 3.93 20.87
N GLY A 48 27.46 4.38 21.74
CA GLY A 48 27.71 4.54 23.17
C GLY A 48 27.91 3.22 23.94
N ARG A 49 27.67 2.06 23.31
CA ARG A 49 27.85 0.74 23.93
C ARG A 49 29.06 -0.02 23.39
N LYS A 50 29.27 -0.06 22.07
CA LYS A 50 30.39 -0.77 21.42
C LYS A 50 30.95 0.05 20.27
N ILE A 51 32.25 0.37 20.31
CA ILE A 51 32.90 1.18 19.27
C ILE A 51 32.95 0.49 17.89
N ALA A 52 32.87 -0.84 17.86
CA ALA A 52 32.89 -1.60 16.63
C ALA A 52 31.66 -1.39 15.74
N HIS A 53 30.54 -0.91 16.27
CA HIS A 53 29.34 -0.65 15.47
C HIS A 53 29.50 0.61 14.61
N ASP A 54 29.43 0.46 13.29
CA ASP A 54 29.43 1.52 12.25
C ASP A 54 28.04 1.93 11.80
N VAL A 55 27.05 1.05 11.94
CA VAL A 55 25.76 1.29 11.31
C VAL A 55 24.89 2.24 12.15
N ILE A 56 24.49 3.36 11.55
CA ILE A 56 23.51 4.30 12.10
C ILE A 56 22.11 3.87 11.63
N ASN A 57 21.16 3.77 12.56
CA ASN A 57 19.76 3.48 12.25
C ASN A 57 19.01 4.75 11.86
N GLU A 58 17.85 4.60 11.23
CA GLU A 58 16.88 5.66 10.94
C GLU A 58 16.66 6.64 12.10
N PRO A 59 16.22 7.88 11.81
CA PRO A 59 16.00 8.92 12.81
C PRO A 59 15.24 8.39 14.01
N ARG A 60 15.67 8.79 15.21
CA ARG A 60 14.99 8.58 16.48
C ARG A 60 13.66 9.32 16.42
N VAL A 61 12.65 8.64 15.90
CA VAL A 61 11.27 9.10 15.98
C VAL A 61 10.94 9.31 17.45
N SER A 62 10.59 10.53 17.83
CA SER A 62 10.28 10.83 19.23
C SER A 62 9.07 10.01 19.67
N ALA A 63 8.88 9.81 20.98
CA ALA A 63 7.69 9.11 21.47
C ALA A 63 6.40 9.83 21.02
N ARG A 64 6.45 11.17 20.95
CA ARG A 64 5.37 12.02 20.44
C ARG A 64 5.12 11.80 18.94
N ASP A 65 6.17 11.75 18.13
CA ASP A 65 6.04 11.52 16.69
C ASP A 65 5.60 10.09 16.39
N ARG A 66 6.03 9.11 17.18
CA ARG A 66 5.50 7.74 17.11
C ARG A 66 4.03 7.69 17.48
N ALA A 67 3.63 8.38 18.55
CA ALA A 67 2.22 8.47 18.92
C ALA A 67 1.41 9.13 17.81
N MET A 68 1.89 10.25 17.25
CA MET A 68 1.25 10.94 16.14
C MET A 68 1.17 10.06 14.87
N LEU A 69 2.24 9.36 14.50
CA LEU A 69 2.25 8.42 13.38
C LEU A 69 1.32 7.23 13.61
N ASN A 70 1.21 6.75 14.86
CA ASN A 70 0.28 5.69 15.22
C ASN A 70 -1.18 6.17 15.21
N THR A 71 -1.45 7.40 15.65
CA THR A 71 -2.77 8.04 15.53
C THR A 71 -3.14 8.20 14.06
N LEU A 72 -2.23 8.73 13.24
CA LEU A 72 -2.43 8.85 11.79
C LEU A 72 -2.65 7.47 11.15
N ARG A 73 -1.90 6.43 11.54
CA ARG A 73 -2.12 5.05 11.05
C ARG A 73 -3.47 4.49 11.46
N GLY A 74 -3.89 4.65 12.72
CA GLY A 74 -5.19 4.20 13.20
C GLY A 74 -6.36 4.96 12.59
N GLU A 75 -6.15 6.22 12.21
CA GLU A 75 -7.13 7.03 11.50
C GLU A 75 -7.20 6.67 10.00
N THR A 76 -6.08 6.33 9.37
CA THR A 76 -5.98 6.12 7.92
C THR A 76 -6.18 4.69 7.45
N GLY A 77 -5.96 3.66 8.29
CA GLY A 77 -6.21 2.27 7.92
C GLY A 77 -6.47 1.39 9.14
N MET A 78 -7.61 0.70 9.12
CA MET A 78 -8.00 -0.25 10.17
C MET A 78 -8.06 -1.68 9.64
N ASP A 79 -7.76 -2.64 10.52
CA ASP A 79 -7.93 -4.05 10.20
C ASP A 79 -9.43 -4.41 10.03
N SER A 80 -9.71 -5.37 9.18
CA SER A 80 -11.07 -5.82 8.87
C SER A 80 -11.85 -6.30 10.06
N THR A 81 -11.19 -7.00 11.00
CA THR A 81 -11.88 -7.50 12.20
C THR A 81 -12.26 -6.36 13.14
N ALA A 82 -11.52 -5.26 13.13
CA ALA A 82 -11.86 -4.06 13.88
C ALA A 82 -13.01 -3.29 13.21
N LEU A 83 -13.02 -3.21 11.87
CA LEU A 83 -14.09 -2.60 11.09
C LEU A 83 -15.43 -3.33 11.26
N MET A 84 -15.42 -4.66 11.27
CA MET A 84 -16.64 -5.48 11.48
C MET A 84 -17.23 -5.35 12.89
N LYS A 85 -16.42 -4.94 13.88
CA LYS A 85 -16.86 -4.76 15.27
C LYS A 85 -17.32 -3.34 15.59
N MET A 86 -17.20 -2.41 14.64
CA MET A 86 -17.69 -1.05 14.84
C MET A 86 -19.21 -1.02 14.84
N ASP A 87 -19.75 -0.09 15.60
CA ASP A 87 -21.14 0.30 15.46
C ASP A 87 -21.36 1.10 14.18
N GLU A 88 -22.61 1.11 13.71
CA GLU A 88 -22.99 1.81 12.49
C GLU A 88 -22.70 3.32 12.58
N ALA A 89 -22.87 3.92 13.77
CA ALA A 89 -22.62 5.34 14.01
C ALA A 89 -21.13 5.72 13.79
N THR A 90 -20.19 4.93 14.31
CA THR A 90 -18.75 5.17 14.10
C THR A 90 -18.36 4.93 12.64
N MET A 91 -18.92 3.91 12.00
CA MET A 91 -18.65 3.67 10.58
C MET A 91 -19.20 4.81 9.70
N LEU A 92 -20.39 5.32 10.02
CA LEU A 92 -20.99 6.44 9.30
C LEU A 92 -20.16 7.72 9.45
N ALA A 93 -19.54 7.94 10.62
CA ALA A 93 -18.56 9.01 10.79
C ALA A 93 -17.30 8.81 9.91
N ARG A 94 -16.83 7.57 9.73
CA ARG A 94 -15.73 7.27 8.79
C ARG A 94 -16.16 7.48 7.34
N VAL A 95 -17.36 7.05 6.96
CA VAL A 95 -17.93 7.31 5.63
C VAL A 95 -17.97 8.82 5.40
N ASN A 96 -18.46 9.63 6.33
CA ASN A 96 -18.50 11.09 6.16
C ASN A 96 -17.13 11.76 6.01
N LYS A 97 -16.05 11.12 6.48
CA LYS A 97 -14.67 11.59 6.28
C LYS A 97 -14.10 11.23 4.90
N ALA A 98 -14.66 10.23 4.22
CA ALA A 98 -14.25 9.88 2.86
C ALA A 98 -14.75 10.92 1.85
N GLN A 99 -14.00 11.08 0.75
CA GLN A 99 -14.40 11.93 -0.36
C GLN A 99 -15.43 11.21 -1.22
N TRP A 100 -16.70 11.59 -1.07
CA TRP A 100 -17.83 11.09 -1.87
C TRP A 100 -18.34 12.14 -2.85
N PRO A 101 -19.13 11.75 -3.87
CA PRO A 101 -19.93 12.69 -4.63
C PRO A 101 -20.73 13.62 -3.71
N GLN A 102 -20.73 14.92 -4.00
CA GLN A 102 -21.30 15.93 -3.09
C GLN A 102 -22.82 15.80 -2.92
N ASP A 103 -23.47 15.15 -3.88
CA ASP A 103 -24.90 14.89 -3.98
C ASP A 103 -25.35 13.58 -3.31
N MET A 104 -24.46 12.88 -2.60
CA MET A 104 -24.82 11.61 -1.95
C MET A 104 -25.74 11.81 -0.75
N GLU A 105 -26.98 11.31 -0.86
CA GLU A 105 -28.01 11.39 0.17
C GLU A 105 -27.63 10.63 1.45
N GLN A 106 -28.29 10.98 2.57
CA GLN A 106 -28.03 10.36 3.87
C GLN A 106 -28.36 8.85 3.88
N GLY A 107 -29.37 8.42 3.12
CA GLY A 107 -29.73 7.01 2.97
C GLY A 107 -28.61 6.19 2.30
N ASP A 108 -28.00 6.72 1.25
CA ASP A 108 -26.89 6.07 0.54
C ASP A 108 -25.64 5.94 1.42
N ARG A 109 -25.38 6.94 2.29
CA ARG A 109 -24.30 6.91 3.29
C ARG A 109 -24.52 5.81 4.33
N ALA A 110 -25.75 5.62 4.79
CA ALA A 110 -26.09 4.55 5.75
C ALA A 110 -25.96 3.16 5.11
N MET A 111 -26.39 3.00 3.86
CA MET A 111 -26.18 1.76 3.11
C MET A 111 -24.69 1.45 2.94
N LEU A 112 -23.87 2.45 2.58
CA LEU A 112 -22.42 2.30 2.50
C LEU A 112 -21.79 1.89 3.83
N ALA A 113 -22.20 2.52 4.93
CA ALA A 113 -21.72 2.17 6.26
C ALA A 113 -22.06 0.72 6.61
N THR A 114 -23.29 0.29 6.33
CA THR A 114 -23.73 -1.11 6.52
C THR A 114 -22.87 -2.08 5.70
N VAL A 115 -22.61 -1.78 4.43
CA VAL A 115 -21.75 -2.62 3.57
C VAL A 115 -20.30 -2.63 4.08
N ALA A 116 -19.78 -1.47 4.49
CA ALA A 116 -18.45 -1.34 5.04
C ALA A 116 -18.27 -2.18 6.32
N VAL A 117 -19.21 -2.13 7.27
CA VAL A 117 -19.19 -2.98 8.46
C VAL A 117 -19.30 -4.46 8.07
N SER A 118 -20.30 -4.82 7.25
CA SER A 118 -20.63 -6.21 6.93
C SER A 118 -19.46 -6.96 6.29
N TYR A 119 -18.75 -6.29 5.37
CA TYR A 119 -17.61 -6.89 4.68
C TYR A 119 -16.27 -6.50 5.30
N GLY A 120 -16.25 -5.68 6.37
CA GLY A 120 -15.04 -5.14 6.99
C GLY A 120 -14.19 -4.32 6.03
N LEU A 121 -14.83 -3.46 5.23
CA LEU A 121 -14.18 -2.58 4.24
C LEU A 121 -13.95 -1.18 4.82
N ASP A 122 -12.85 -0.55 4.41
CA ASP A 122 -12.52 0.81 4.85
C ASP A 122 -12.87 1.84 3.77
N PRO A 123 -13.90 2.68 3.98
CA PRO A 123 -14.27 3.72 3.03
C PRO A 123 -13.15 4.74 2.79
N LEU A 124 -12.24 4.95 3.76
CA LEU A 124 -11.14 5.91 3.63
C LEU A 124 -10.02 5.42 2.70
N LEU A 125 -9.90 4.10 2.50
CA LEU A 125 -8.89 3.48 1.65
C LEU A 125 -9.36 3.30 0.19
N GLY A 126 -10.51 3.87 -0.18
CA GLY A 126 -11.08 3.74 -1.53
C GLY A 126 -11.50 2.31 -1.85
N GLU A 127 -11.93 1.55 -0.84
CA GLU A 127 -12.37 0.15 -0.97
C GLU A 127 -13.81 0.00 -1.44
N LEU A 128 -14.57 1.08 -1.29
CA LEU A 128 -15.95 1.19 -1.74
C LEU A 128 -16.08 2.39 -2.67
N LEU A 129 -16.87 2.20 -3.71
CA LEU A 129 -17.25 3.25 -4.63
C LEU A 129 -18.75 3.15 -4.89
N VAL A 130 -19.46 4.28 -4.91
CA VAL A 130 -20.87 4.31 -5.31
C VAL A 130 -20.94 4.57 -6.80
N TYR A 131 -21.67 3.73 -7.52
CA TYR A 131 -21.94 3.94 -8.94
C TYR A 131 -23.42 3.64 -9.23
N ARG A 132 -24.14 4.62 -9.77
CA ARG A 132 -25.59 4.52 -10.08
C ARG A 132 -26.43 3.99 -8.90
N GLY A 133 -26.18 4.49 -7.69
CA GLY A 133 -26.93 4.13 -6.49
C GLY A 133 -26.59 2.77 -5.89
N ALA A 134 -25.61 2.04 -6.42
CA ALA A 134 -25.14 0.77 -5.86
C ALA A 134 -23.71 0.87 -5.35
N PRO A 135 -23.37 0.22 -4.22
CA PRO A 135 -22.01 0.14 -3.72
C PRO A 135 -21.22 -0.93 -4.49
N PHE A 136 -20.04 -0.55 -4.97
CA PHE A 136 -19.11 -1.42 -5.67
C PHE A 136 -17.84 -1.61 -4.84
N ILE A 137 -17.45 -2.87 -4.68
CA ILE A 137 -16.18 -3.26 -4.07
C ILE A 137 -15.06 -3.02 -5.08
N THR A 138 -14.12 -2.14 -4.74
CA THR A 138 -13.02 -1.80 -5.63
C THR A 138 -11.96 -2.90 -5.67
N ILE A 139 -11.01 -2.77 -6.59
CA ILE A 139 -9.89 -3.71 -6.68
C ILE A 139 -9.01 -3.65 -5.41
N ASN A 140 -8.81 -2.47 -4.83
CA ASN A 140 -8.01 -2.28 -3.61
C ASN A 140 -8.58 -3.09 -2.44
N ALA A 141 -9.91 -3.08 -2.29
CA ALA A 141 -10.61 -3.91 -1.32
C ALA A 141 -10.30 -5.39 -1.50
N ARG A 142 -10.37 -5.88 -2.74
CA ARG A 142 -10.09 -7.30 -3.05
C ARG A 142 -8.65 -7.67 -2.72
N TYR A 143 -7.69 -6.79 -3.01
CA TYR A 143 -6.29 -7.00 -2.65
C TYR A 143 -6.09 -7.09 -1.15
N ARG A 144 -6.61 -6.14 -0.38
CA ARG A 144 -6.46 -6.17 1.08
C ARG A 144 -7.12 -7.42 1.67
N LYS A 145 -8.33 -7.75 1.22
CA LYS A 145 -9.04 -8.97 1.65
C LYS A 145 -8.27 -10.24 1.31
N ALA A 146 -7.67 -10.32 0.13
CA ALA A 146 -6.82 -11.44 -0.24
C ALA A 146 -5.60 -11.55 0.70
N GLN A 147 -4.94 -10.44 1.02
CA GLN A 147 -3.80 -10.41 1.94
C GLN A 147 -4.18 -10.85 3.37
N GLU A 148 -5.35 -10.42 3.87
CA GLU A 148 -5.85 -10.78 5.20
C GLU A 148 -6.08 -12.28 5.38
N THR A 149 -6.40 -13.00 4.31
CA THR A 149 -6.54 -14.46 4.40
C THR A 149 -5.24 -15.17 4.76
N GLY A 150 -4.08 -14.52 4.56
CA GLY A 150 -2.76 -15.15 4.64
C GLY A 150 -2.48 -16.18 3.54
N GLN A 151 -3.46 -16.45 2.67
CA GLN A 151 -3.40 -17.44 1.59
C GLN A 151 -3.00 -16.84 0.25
N PHE A 152 -2.97 -15.52 0.11
CA PHE A 152 -2.47 -14.86 -1.10
C PHE A 152 -0.96 -15.10 -1.27
N ASP A 153 -0.55 -15.59 -2.42
CA ASP A 153 0.83 -15.98 -2.73
C ASP A 153 1.46 -15.14 -3.84
N GLY A 154 0.66 -14.24 -4.45
CA GLY A 154 1.11 -13.35 -5.51
C GLY A 154 0.17 -13.36 -6.70
N MET A 155 0.44 -12.48 -7.64
CA MET A 155 -0.27 -12.41 -8.90
C MET A 155 0.58 -11.82 -10.00
N GLU A 156 0.27 -12.21 -11.22
CA GLU A 156 0.95 -11.74 -12.42
C GLU A 156 -0.10 -11.37 -13.45
N ALA A 157 0.05 -10.21 -14.07
CA ALA A 157 -0.78 -9.76 -15.18
C ALA A 157 0.10 -9.51 -16.40
N ARG A 158 -0.35 -10.00 -17.55
CA ARG A 158 0.34 -9.78 -18.83
C ARG A 158 -0.64 -9.59 -19.98
N PRO A 159 -0.22 -8.92 -21.06
CA PRO A 159 -0.95 -8.95 -22.31
C PRO A 159 -1.18 -10.40 -22.79
N ALA A 160 -2.32 -10.63 -23.42
CA ALA A 160 -2.64 -11.93 -24.01
C ALA A 160 -1.77 -12.22 -25.24
N THR A 161 -1.36 -13.47 -25.41
CA THR A 161 -0.59 -13.92 -26.58
C THR A 161 -1.47 -13.92 -27.84
N THR A 162 -0.85 -14.01 -29.02
CA THR A 162 -1.56 -14.07 -30.30
C THR A 162 -2.56 -15.24 -30.36
N GLU A 163 -2.21 -16.38 -29.78
CA GLU A 163 -3.09 -17.55 -29.72
C GLU A 163 -4.27 -17.33 -28.77
N GLU A 164 -4.01 -16.79 -27.57
CA GLU A 164 -5.05 -16.47 -26.58
C GLU A 164 -6.04 -15.43 -27.11
N ARG A 165 -5.55 -14.45 -27.88
CA ARG A 165 -6.40 -13.45 -28.55
C ARG A 165 -7.34 -14.08 -29.56
N LYS A 166 -6.85 -15.04 -30.37
CA LYS A 166 -7.67 -15.81 -31.31
C LYS A 166 -8.73 -16.64 -30.59
N GLN A 167 -8.37 -17.31 -29.50
CA GLN A 167 -9.30 -18.13 -28.71
C GLN A 167 -10.37 -17.33 -27.97
N ARG A 168 -10.21 -16.00 -27.84
CA ARG A 168 -11.09 -15.11 -27.07
C ARG A 168 -11.78 -14.05 -27.91
N ASP A 169 -11.77 -14.24 -29.23
CA ASP A 169 -12.38 -13.34 -30.21
C ASP A 169 -11.98 -11.88 -29.94
N ALA A 170 -10.68 -11.64 -29.71
CA ALA A 170 -10.13 -10.30 -29.60
C ALA A 170 -9.74 -9.82 -31.00
N VAL A 171 -10.41 -8.77 -31.47
CA VAL A 171 -10.19 -8.21 -32.81
C VAL A 171 -9.03 -7.21 -32.78
N ASP A 172 -8.57 -6.77 -33.95
CA ASP A 172 -7.54 -5.73 -34.04
C ASP A 172 -8.01 -4.40 -33.42
N GLY A 173 -7.20 -3.88 -32.52
CA GLY A 173 -7.50 -2.72 -31.67
C GLY A 173 -8.15 -3.04 -30.33
N ASP A 174 -8.54 -4.29 -30.07
CA ASP A 174 -8.93 -4.72 -28.72
C ASP A 174 -7.70 -4.92 -27.84
N VAL A 175 -7.81 -4.52 -26.57
CA VAL A 175 -6.78 -4.78 -25.57
C VAL A 175 -7.24 -5.93 -24.68
N LEU A 176 -6.42 -6.98 -24.57
CA LEU A 176 -6.74 -8.19 -23.82
C LEU A 176 -5.58 -8.52 -22.88
N TYR A 177 -5.90 -8.66 -21.60
CA TYR A 177 -4.97 -9.06 -20.54
C TYR A 177 -5.42 -10.34 -19.88
N ARG A 178 -4.43 -11.13 -19.48
CA ARG A 178 -4.56 -12.33 -18.67
C ARG A 178 -3.90 -12.05 -17.33
N CYS A 179 -4.60 -12.37 -16.25
CA CYS A 179 -4.03 -12.32 -14.90
C CYS A 179 -4.16 -13.68 -14.23
N GLU A 180 -3.10 -14.09 -13.56
CA GLU A 180 -3.01 -15.29 -12.74
C GLU A 180 -2.85 -14.88 -11.28
N VAL A 181 -3.72 -15.40 -10.42
CA VAL A 181 -3.62 -15.24 -8.96
C VAL A 181 -3.25 -16.57 -8.34
N HIS A 182 -2.17 -16.55 -7.56
CA HIS A 182 -1.66 -17.72 -6.85
C HIS A 182 -2.14 -17.72 -5.40
N LYS A 183 -2.57 -18.89 -4.95
CA LYS A 183 -3.07 -19.12 -3.59
C LYS A 183 -2.29 -20.25 -2.95
N LYS A 184 -1.81 -20.03 -1.73
CA LYS A 184 -1.01 -21.00 -0.98
C LYS A 184 -1.76 -22.33 -0.86
N GLY A 185 -1.05 -23.42 -1.15
CA GLY A 185 -1.60 -24.78 -1.11
C GLY A 185 -2.41 -25.19 -2.34
N ILE A 186 -2.59 -24.31 -3.34
CA ILE A 186 -3.27 -24.65 -4.60
C ILE A 186 -2.24 -24.70 -5.72
N LYS A 187 -2.25 -25.81 -6.48
CA LYS A 187 -1.27 -26.06 -7.56
C LYS A 187 -1.52 -25.20 -8.80
N MET A 188 -2.77 -24.89 -9.10
CA MET A 188 -3.16 -24.17 -10.31
C MET A 188 -3.59 -22.74 -9.97
N PRO A 189 -3.09 -21.73 -10.70
CA PRO A 189 -3.52 -20.35 -10.48
C PRO A 189 -4.96 -20.13 -10.94
N PHE A 190 -5.62 -19.15 -10.32
CA PHE A 190 -6.93 -18.67 -10.76
C PHE A 190 -6.73 -17.65 -11.87
N VAL A 191 -7.30 -17.92 -13.04
CA VAL A 191 -7.10 -17.09 -14.22
C VAL A 191 -8.27 -16.12 -14.43
N GLY A 192 -7.97 -14.83 -14.43
CA GLY A 192 -8.86 -13.74 -14.81
C GLY A 192 -8.49 -13.15 -16.16
N TRP A 193 -9.49 -12.61 -16.86
CA TRP A 193 -9.29 -11.99 -18.17
C TRP A 193 -9.97 -10.64 -18.21
N GLY A 194 -9.28 -9.67 -18.79
CA GLY A 194 -9.76 -8.31 -18.95
C GLY A 194 -9.67 -7.91 -20.40
N LYS A 195 -10.83 -7.63 -21.01
CA LYS A 195 -10.92 -7.16 -22.39
C LYS A 195 -11.44 -5.73 -22.38
N VAL A 196 -10.83 -4.87 -23.20
CA VAL A 196 -11.33 -3.55 -23.57
C VAL A 196 -11.49 -3.55 -25.09
N ARG A 197 -12.74 -3.47 -25.55
CA ARG A 197 -13.02 -3.45 -26.99
C ARG A 197 -12.64 -2.12 -27.60
N LYS A 198 -12.23 -2.11 -28.87
CA LYS A 198 -12.02 -0.86 -29.63
C LYS A 198 -13.27 0.03 -29.62
N THR A 199 -14.46 -0.57 -29.68
CA THR A 199 -15.73 0.16 -29.62
C THR A 199 -16.00 0.83 -28.27
N GLU A 200 -15.39 0.34 -27.19
CA GLU A 200 -15.48 0.97 -25.86
C GLU A 200 -14.55 2.18 -25.75
N GLN A 201 -13.54 2.30 -26.63
CA GLN A 201 -12.57 3.38 -26.65
C GLN A 201 -13.10 4.68 -27.33
N GLY A 202 -14.42 4.86 -27.31
CA GLY A 202 -15.09 6.04 -27.85
C GLY A 202 -15.35 7.10 -26.78
N GLY A 203 -15.25 8.38 -27.15
CA GLY A 203 -15.65 9.50 -26.30
C GLY A 203 -14.50 10.33 -25.73
N SER A 204 -14.71 10.93 -24.57
CA SER A 204 -13.76 11.90 -23.98
C SER A 204 -12.45 11.23 -23.55
N GLN A 205 -11.32 11.89 -23.82
CA GLN A 205 -9.98 11.48 -23.36
C GLN A 205 -9.85 11.48 -21.82
N ALA A 206 -10.78 12.13 -21.11
CA ALA A 206 -10.82 12.09 -19.65
C ALA A 206 -11.25 10.71 -19.10
N LEU A 207 -11.87 9.86 -19.93
CA LEU A 207 -12.24 8.51 -19.52
C LEU A 207 -10.99 7.61 -19.49
N PRO A 208 -10.71 6.88 -18.38
CA PRO A 208 -9.54 6.02 -18.28
C PRO A 208 -9.45 4.93 -19.36
N ILE A 209 -10.59 4.55 -19.95
CA ILE A 209 -10.64 3.58 -21.04
C ILE A 209 -10.07 4.13 -22.35
N ASN A 210 -10.04 5.45 -22.51
CA ASN A 210 -9.53 6.14 -23.70
C ASN A 210 -8.09 6.61 -23.49
N SER A 211 -7.76 7.09 -22.29
CA SER A 211 -6.39 7.54 -21.97
C SER A 211 -5.41 6.40 -21.76
N ASP A 212 -5.85 5.28 -21.16
CA ASP A 212 -5.02 4.09 -20.95
C ASP A 212 -5.87 2.79 -20.98
N PRO A 213 -6.24 2.32 -22.19
CA PRO A 213 -7.01 1.08 -22.35
C PRO A 213 -6.24 -0.15 -21.86
N HIS A 214 -4.91 -0.12 -21.83
CA HIS A 214 -4.06 -1.19 -21.32
C HIS A 214 -4.22 -1.34 -19.81
N ARG A 215 -4.08 -0.25 -19.05
CA ARG A 215 -4.26 -0.29 -17.60
C ARG A 215 -5.69 -0.66 -17.21
N MET A 216 -6.68 -0.25 -18.01
CA MET A 216 -8.07 -0.66 -17.80
C MET A 216 -8.27 -2.17 -18.00
N ALA A 217 -7.75 -2.73 -19.10
CA ALA A 217 -7.82 -4.17 -19.38
C ALA A 217 -7.09 -4.98 -18.30
N GLU A 218 -5.91 -4.53 -17.89
CA GLU A 218 -5.14 -5.12 -16.80
C GLU A 218 -5.97 -5.17 -15.51
N LYS A 219 -6.45 -4.02 -15.01
CA LYS A 219 -7.29 -3.95 -13.80
C LYS A 219 -8.53 -4.84 -13.85
N ARG A 220 -9.19 -4.95 -15.01
CA ARG A 220 -10.33 -5.86 -15.21
C ARG A 220 -9.91 -7.32 -15.05
N SER A 221 -8.75 -7.69 -15.61
CA SER A 221 -8.20 -9.05 -15.49
C SER A 221 -7.84 -9.40 -14.05
N GLU A 222 -7.18 -8.48 -13.34
CA GLU A 222 -6.81 -8.62 -11.93
C GLU A 222 -8.05 -8.80 -11.04
N ALA A 223 -9.06 -7.93 -11.20
CA ALA A 223 -10.29 -8.00 -10.43
C ALA A 223 -11.06 -9.31 -10.66
N MET A 224 -11.08 -9.83 -11.89
CA MET A 224 -11.70 -11.12 -12.20
C MET A 224 -10.91 -12.28 -11.61
N ALA A 225 -9.57 -12.24 -11.66
CA ALA A 225 -8.72 -13.30 -11.10
C ALA A 225 -8.88 -13.37 -9.57
N LEU A 226 -8.81 -12.22 -8.89
CA LEU A 226 -9.01 -12.12 -7.45
C LEU A 226 -10.38 -12.62 -7.02
N ARG A 227 -11.45 -12.27 -7.75
CA ARG A 227 -12.82 -12.75 -7.49
C ARG A 227 -12.97 -14.27 -7.60
N LYS A 228 -12.14 -14.93 -8.40
CA LYS A 228 -12.17 -16.39 -8.53
C LYS A 228 -11.37 -17.08 -7.40
N ALA A 229 -10.35 -16.42 -6.89
CA ALA A 229 -9.46 -16.97 -5.86
C ALA A 229 -9.98 -16.78 -4.42
N PHE A 230 -10.73 -15.69 -4.18
CA PHE A 230 -11.23 -15.24 -2.88
C PHE A 230 -12.67 -14.73 -3.00
#